data_AF-A0A081NHQ9-F1
#
_entry.id   AF-A0A081NHQ9-F1
#
_cell.length_a   1.000
_cell.length_b   1.000
_cell.length_c   1.000
_cell.angle_alpha   90.00
_cell.angle_beta   90.00
_cell.angle_gamma   90.00
#
_symmetry.space_group_name_H-M   'P 1'
#
loop_
_entity.id
_entity.type
_entity.pdbx_description
1 polymer ?
#
loop_
_entity_poly.entity_id
_entity_poly.type
_entity_poly.pdbx_seq_one_letter_code
_entity_poly.pdbx_strand_id
1 'polypeptide(L)'
;MDIEKQSQQSLDESKSSILEAQNLMDKMAALRGKLNIKDGAGRRYLQRIKPNEASLKAAEKEIVSQYNSKSSNPDQKKKKHKNLMNALHRHGRA
;
A
#
# COMPACT_ATOMS: atom_id res chain seq x y z
N MET A 1 -31.36 -28.49 11.89
CA MET A 1 -30.61 -28.73 10.63
C MET A 1 -30.54 -27.49 9.72
N ASP A 2 -31.31 -26.42 9.97
CA ASP A 2 -31.31 -25.23 9.10
C ASP A 2 -30.18 -24.22 9.37
N ILE A 3 -29.69 -24.16 10.61
CA ILE A 3 -28.63 -23.22 11.02
C ILE A 3 -27.29 -23.57 10.35
N GLU A 4 -26.95 -24.85 10.26
CA GLU A 4 -25.72 -25.30 9.60
C GLU A 4 -25.75 -25.04 8.09
N LYS A 5 -26.91 -25.22 7.45
CA LYS A 5 -27.10 -24.87 6.04
C LYS A 5 -26.99 -23.37 5.80
N GLN A 6 -27.61 -22.54 6.64
CA GLN A 6 -27.50 -21.08 6.54
C GLN A 6 -26.07 -20.58 6.75
N SER A 7 -25.35 -21.16 7.74
CA SER A 7 -23.95 -20.86 7.99
C SER A 7 -23.08 -21.18 6.79
N GLN A 8 -23.28 -22.36 6.18
CA GLN A 8 -22.56 -22.76 4.98
C GLN A 8 -22.84 -21.83 3.79
N GLN A 9 -24.10 -21.44 3.58
CA GLN A 9 -24.50 -20.51 2.54
C GLN A 9 -23.82 -19.13 2.71
N SER A 10 -23.80 -18.61 3.94
CA SER A 10 -23.15 -17.34 4.26
C SER A 10 -21.63 -17.38 4.03
N LEU A 11 -20.98 -18.51 4.33
CA LEU A 11 -19.57 -18.70 4.03
C LEU A 11 -19.28 -18.72 2.53
N ASP A 12 -20.16 -19.34 1.74
CA ASP A 12 -19.98 -19.43 0.29
C ASP A 12 -20.27 -18.09 -0.39
N GLU A 13 -21.26 -17.33 0.08
CA GLU A 13 -21.49 -15.92 -0.32
C GLU A 13 -20.30 -15.03 0.02
N SER A 14 -19.72 -15.19 1.22
CA SER A 14 -18.53 -14.45 1.65
C SER A 14 -17.34 -14.74 0.74
N LYS A 15 -17.09 -16.01 0.39
CA LYS A 15 -16.03 -16.39 -0.55
C LYS A 15 -16.25 -15.80 -1.93
N SER A 16 -17.50 -15.82 -2.43
CA SER A 16 -17.84 -15.22 -3.73
C SER A 16 -17.56 -13.72 -3.72
N SER A 17 -17.98 -13.02 -2.66
CA SER A 17 -17.78 -11.59 -2.50
C SER A 17 -16.29 -11.22 -2.45
N ILE A 18 -15.47 -12.04 -1.76
CA ILE A 18 -14.01 -11.86 -1.72
C ILE A 18 -13.40 -12.04 -3.11
N LEU A 19 -13.82 -13.05 -3.87
CA LEU A 19 -13.34 -13.28 -5.24
C LEU A 19 -13.74 -12.13 -6.18
N GLU A 20 -14.95 -11.62 -6.07
CA GLU A 20 -15.41 -10.45 -6.82
C GLU A 20 -14.59 -9.20 -6.51
N ALA A 21 -14.33 -8.95 -5.22
CA ALA A 21 -13.47 -7.86 -4.78
C ALA A 21 -12.05 -7.98 -5.35
N GLN A 22 -11.48 -9.19 -5.33
CA GLN A 22 -10.15 -9.47 -5.91
C GLN A 22 -10.14 -9.14 -7.42
N ASN A 23 -11.12 -9.64 -8.16
CA ASN A 23 -11.26 -9.38 -9.59
C ASN A 23 -11.42 -7.89 -9.91
N LEU A 24 -12.14 -7.13 -9.07
CA LEU A 24 -12.28 -5.68 -9.21
C LEU A 24 -10.93 -4.98 -9.02
N MET A 25 -10.15 -5.40 -8.02
CA MET A 25 -8.81 -4.84 -7.77
C MET A 25 -7.87 -5.09 -8.97
N ASP A 26 -7.91 -6.27 -9.56
CA ASP A 26 -7.09 -6.61 -10.73
C ASP A 26 -7.49 -5.78 -11.97
N LYS A 27 -8.80 -5.62 -12.21
CA LYS A 27 -9.31 -4.74 -13.29
C LYS A 27 -8.87 -3.29 -13.08
N MET A 28 -8.91 -2.80 -11.84
CA MET A 28 -8.44 -1.46 -11.47
C MET A 28 -6.93 -1.30 -11.69
N ALA A 29 -6.13 -2.31 -11.35
CA ALA A 29 -4.69 -2.31 -11.61
C ALA A 29 -4.38 -2.26 -13.11
N ALA A 30 -5.08 -3.07 -13.91
CA ALA A 30 -4.94 -3.06 -15.36
C ALA A 30 -5.33 -1.69 -15.97
N LEU A 31 -6.41 -1.08 -15.48
CA LEU A 31 -6.84 0.25 -15.92
C LEU A 31 -5.80 1.32 -15.57
N ARG A 32 -5.22 1.28 -14.36
CA ARG A 32 -4.12 2.18 -13.97
C ARG A 32 -2.92 2.06 -14.89
N GLY A 33 -2.57 0.83 -15.28
CA GLY A 33 -1.52 0.55 -16.26
C GLY A 33 -1.83 1.18 -17.62
N LYS A 34 -3.05 0.97 -18.15
CA LYS A 34 -3.49 1.56 -19.43
C LYS A 34 -3.50 3.09 -19.41
N LEU A 35 -3.91 3.70 -18.30
CA LEU A 35 -3.91 5.15 -18.12
C LEU A 35 -2.52 5.73 -17.82
N ASN A 36 -1.46 4.91 -17.80
CA ASN A 36 -0.09 5.31 -17.44
C ASN A 36 -0.01 6.09 -16.11
N ILE A 37 -0.94 5.83 -15.19
CA ILE A 37 -0.97 6.49 -13.89
C ILE A 37 0.12 5.83 -13.05
N LYS A 38 1.29 6.48 -13.03
CA LYS A 38 2.41 6.04 -12.18
C LYS A 38 1.98 6.01 -10.73
N ASP A 39 2.41 4.99 -9.99
CA ASP A 39 2.18 4.93 -8.56
C ASP A 39 2.65 6.21 -7.86
N GLY A 40 1.77 6.70 -6.97
CA GLY A 40 1.99 7.95 -6.26
C GLY A 40 1.80 9.23 -7.10
N ALA A 41 1.30 9.18 -8.33
CA ALA A 41 1.02 10.40 -9.13
C ALA A 41 0.06 11.35 -8.41
N GLY A 42 -1.03 10.83 -7.83
CA GLY A 42 -1.95 11.62 -7.00
C GLY A 42 -1.28 12.19 -5.75
N ARG A 43 -0.36 11.44 -5.12
CA ARG A 43 0.41 11.94 -3.96
C ARG A 43 1.33 13.10 -4.36
N ARG A 44 2.04 12.98 -5.48
CA ARG A 44 2.92 14.04 -6.01
C ARG A 44 2.14 15.29 -6.40
N TYR A 45 0.99 15.11 -7.04
CA TYR A 45 0.09 16.22 -7.37
C TYR A 45 -0.41 16.92 -6.09
N LEU A 46 -0.87 16.16 -5.10
CA LEU A 46 -1.32 16.70 -3.81
C LEU A 46 -0.19 17.43 -3.08
N GLN A 47 1.02 16.88 -3.05
CA GLN A 47 2.20 17.55 -2.48
C GLN A 47 2.48 18.90 -3.15
N ARG A 48 2.26 18.99 -4.47
CA ARG A 48 2.49 20.23 -5.23
C ARG A 48 1.40 21.29 -5.03
N ILE A 49 0.14 20.88 -4.96
CA ILE A 49 -1.01 21.81 -4.90
C ILE A 49 -1.44 22.13 -3.46
N LYS A 50 -1.35 21.16 -2.55
CA LYS A 50 -1.77 21.27 -1.14
C LYS A 50 -0.78 20.55 -0.22
N PRO A 51 0.40 21.14 0.03
CA PRO A 51 1.47 20.50 0.81
C PRO A 51 1.04 20.19 2.25
N ASN A 52 0.25 21.06 2.89
CA ASN A 52 -0.21 20.84 4.27
C ASN A 52 -1.12 19.60 4.37
N GLU A 53 -2.05 19.44 3.43
CA GLU A 53 -2.94 18.28 3.38
C GLU A 53 -2.17 16.99 3.06
N ALA A 54 -1.13 17.08 2.22
CA ALA A 54 -0.26 15.95 1.92
C ALA A 54 0.54 15.49 3.13
N SER A 55 1.03 16.43 3.95
CA SER A 55 1.75 16.13 5.20
C SER A 55 0.85 15.47 6.24
N LEU A 56 -0.38 15.97 6.42
CA LEU A 56 -1.36 15.35 7.32
C LEU A 56 -1.67 13.90 6.90
N LYS A 57 -1.94 13.66 5.62
CA LYS A 57 -2.18 12.29 5.11
C LYS A 57 -0.95 11.38 5.23
N ALA A 58 0.26 11.94 5.20
CA ALA A 58 1.47 11.16 5.43
C ALA A 58 1.58 10.74 6.90
N ALA A 59 1.30 11.66 7.82
CA ALA A 59 1.27 11.38 9.26
C ALA A 59 0.17 10.36 9.62
N GLU A 60 -1.03 10.49 9.06
CA GLU A 60 -2.11 9.51 9.25
C GLU A 60 -1.69 8.10 8.81
N LYS A 61 -1.05 7.97 7.64
CA LYS A 61 -0.53 6.68 7.17
C LYS A 61 0.56 6.12 8.08
N GLU A 62 1.42 6.98 8.60
CA GLU A 62 2.45 6.58 9.55
C GLU A 62 1.85 6.07 10.86
N ILE A 63 0.87 6.79 11.42
CA ILE A 63 0.12 6.39 12.61
C ILE A 63 -0.55 5.04 12.34
N VAL A 64 -1.32 4.89 11.26
CA VAL A 64 -1.95 3.60 10.92
C VAL A 64 -0.92 2.49 10.74
N SER A 65 0.23 2.76 10.11
CA SER A 65 1.28 1.75 9.95
C SER A 65 1.91 1.33 11.29
N GLN A 66 2.06 2.25 12.24
CA GLN A 66 2.65 1.98 13.54
C GLN A 66 1.69 1.27 14.49
N TYR A 67 0.41 1.63 14.45
CA TYR A 67 -0.59 1.12 15.39
C TYR A 67 -1.43 -0.04 14.84
N ASN A 68 -1.42 -0.26 13.51
CA ASN A 68 -2.16 -1.34 12.86
C ASN A 68 -1.23 -2.48 12.40
N SER A 69 0.08 -2.41 12.69
CA SER A 69 0.97 -3.55 12.54
C SER A 69 0.72 -4.55 13.66
N LYS A 70 -0.08 -5.59 13.38
CA LYS A 70 0.17 -6.90 14.00
C LYS A 70 1.65 -7.22 13.77
N SER A 71 2.35 -7.55 14.85
CA SER A 71 3.79 -7.82 14.92
C SER A 71 4.30 -8.55 13.67
N SER A 72 5.05 -7.84 12.82
CA SER A 72 5.82 -8.47 11.75
C SER A 72 7.29 -8.07 11.86
N ASN A 73 8.14 -9.07 11.68
CA ASN A 73 9.55 -9.18 12.07
C ASN A 73 10.44 -7.94 11.80
N PRO A 74 11.43 -7.67 12.69
CA PRO A 74 12.24 -6.46 12.67
C PRO A 74 13.42 -6.48 11.66
N ASP A 75 13.32 -7.19 10.52
CA ASP A 75 14.52 -7.46 9.70
C ASP A 75 14.73 -6.60 8.44
N GLN A 76 13.90 -5.59 8.16
CA GLN A 76 14.03 -4.79 6.93
C GLN A 76 14.80 -3.46 7.05
N LYS A 77 15.39 -3.12 8.21
CA LYS A 77 16.09 -1.84 8.39
C LYS A 77 17.51 -1.76 7.78
N LYS A 78 18.08 -2.86 7.25
CA LYS A 78 19.52 -2.88 6.84
C LYS A 78 19.83 -2.39 5.41
N LYS A 79 18.85 -2.17 4.52
CA LYS A 79 19.13 -1.88 3.10
C LYS A 79 19.31 -0.39 2.73
N LYS A 80 18.79 0.56 3.53
CA LYS A 80 18.91 2.00 3.21
C LYS A 80 20.31 2.59 3.48
N HIS A 81 21.04 2.07 4.46
CA HIS A 81 22.35 2.64 4.85
C HIS A 81 23.47 2.39 3.81
N LYS A 82 23.43 1.26 3.09
CA LYS A 82 24.44 0.94 2.07
C LYS A 82 24.42 1.89 0.86
N ASN A 83 23.25 2.40 0.48
CA ASN A 83 23.13 3.28 -0.68
C ASN A 83 23.61 4.71 -0.40
N LEU A 84 23.47 5.19 0.85
CA LEU A 84 23.97 6.50 1.26
C LEU A 84 25.51 6.54 1.22
N MET A 85 26.15 5.50 1.75
CA MET A 85 27.62 5.41 1.76
C MET A 85 28.22 5.27 0.34
N ASN A 86 27.54 4.58 -0.57
CA ASN A 86 27.98 4.49 -1.97
C ASN A 86 27.86 5.82 -2.73
N ALA A 87 26.87 6.65 -2.40
CA ALA A 87 26.70 7.97 -3.01
C ALA A 87 27.79 8.96 -2.54
N LEU A 88 28.19 8.89 -1.27
CA LEU A 88 29.21 9.76 -0.69
C LEU A 88 30.60 9.52 -1.31
N HIS A 89 30.99 8.25 -1.51
CA HIS A 89 32.27 7.91 -2.13
C HIS A 89 32.37 8.29 -3.62
N ARG A 90 31.24 8.42 -4.33
CA ARG A 90 31.23 8.85 -5.74
C ARG A 90 31.40 10.36 -5.91
N HIS A 91 30.99 11.17 -4.94
CA HIS A 91 31.08 12.62 -5.03
C HIS A 91 32.31 13.21 -4.30
N GLY A 92 33.01 12.43 -3.48
CA GLY A 92 34.20 12.88 -2.73
C GLY A 92 35.55 12.76 -3.47
N ARG A 93 35.56 12.39 -4.76
CA ARG A 93 36.75 12.45 -5.61
C ARG A 93 36.51 13.43 -6.76
N ALA A 94 36.65 14.72 -6.45
CA ALA A 94 36.91 15.79 -7.39
C ALA A 94 38.01 16.66 -6.77
#